data_AF-A0A522VLM8-F1
#
_entry.id   AF-A0A522VLM8-F1
#
_cell.length_a   1.000
_cell.length_b   1.000
_cell.length_c   1.000
_cell.angle_alpha   90.00
_cell.angle_beta   90.00
_cell.angle_gamma   90.00
#
_symmetry.space_group_name_H-M   'P 1'
#
loop_
_entity.id
_entity.type
_entity.pdbx_description
1 polymer ?
#
loop_
_entity_poly.entity_id
_entity_poly.type
_entity_poly.pdbx_seq_one_letter_code
_entity_poly.pdbx_strand_id
1 'polypeptide(L)' 'MKIRKVLCLVVAFAIASVAQAQSWPQKPVKFIVPFPPGGATDISARMVGQKLSEMWG' A
#
# COMPACT_ATOMS: atom_id res chain seq x y z
N MET A 1 -25.86 -34.50 -1.60
CA MET A 1 -25.24 -33.51 -0.66
C MET A 1 -23.79 -33.13 -1.01
N LYS A 2 -22.96 -34.02 -1.59
CA LYS A 2 -21.57 -33.70 -1.97
C LYS A 2 -21.45 -32.66 -3.08
N ILE A 3 -22.29 -32.73 -4.12
CA ILE A 3 -22.31 -31.79 -5.26
C ILE A 3 -22.63 -30.35 -4.86
N ARG A 4 -23.59 -30.12 -3.95
CA ARG A 4 -23.89 -28.77 -3.42
C ARG A 4 -22.69 -28.18 -2.68
N LYS A 5 -21.96 -28.99 -1.90
CA LYS A 5 -20.77 -28.54 -1.18
C LYS A 5 -19.62 -28.19 -2.15
N VAL A 6 -19.42 -29.00 -3.19
CA VAL A 6 -18.42 -28.71 -4.24
C VAL A 6 -18.77 -27.43 -4.99
N LEU A 7 -20.04 -27.23 -5.35
CA LEU A 7 -20.50 -26.01 -6.01
C LEU A 7 -20.25 -24.75 -5.14
N CYS A 8 -20.59 -24.81 -3.85
CA CYS A 8 -20.31 -23.71 -2.93
C CYS A 8 -18.80 -23.40 -2.81
N LEU A 9 -17.95 -24.43 -2.80
CA LEU A 9 -16.50 -24.26 -2.70
C LEU A 9 -15.91 -23.57 -3.94
N VAL A 10 -16.36 -23.95 -5.14
CA VAL A 10 -15.92 -23.33 -6.40
C VAL A 10 -16.35 -21.87 -6.48
N VAL A 11 -17.58 -21.55 -6.08
CA VAL A 11 -18.09 -20.17 -6.03
C VAL A 11 -17.28 -19.32 -5.04
N ALA A 12 -16.97 -19.87 -3.86
CA ALA A 12 -16.16 -19.16 -2.86
C ALA A 12 -14.74 -18.85 -3.38
N PHE A 13 -14.11 -19.78 -4.11
CA PHE A 13 -12.78 -19.59 -4.68
C PHE A 13 -12.77 -18.56 -5.83
N ALA A 14 -13.82 -18.54 -6.65
CA ALA A 14 -13.97 -17.57 -7.74
C ALA A 14 -14.17 -16.12 -7.23
N ILE A 15 -14.77 -15.93 -6.06
CA ILE A 15 -14.97 -14.60 -5.47
C ILE A 15 -13.68 -14.08 -4.81
N ALA A 16 -12.84 -14.99 -4.29
CA ALA A 16 -11.57 -14.62 -3.65
C ALA A 16 -10.57 -13.96 -4.62
N SER A 17 -10.62 -14.28 -5.91
CA SER A 17 -9.73 -13.67 -6.92
C SER A 17 -10.08 -12.22 -7.27
N VAL A 18 -11.25 -11.73 -6.87
CA VAL A 18 -11.71 -10.36 -7.13
C VAL A 18 -11.12 -9.36 -6.12
N ALA A 19 -10.49 -9.84 -5.04
CA ALA A 19 -9.77 -8.98 -4.10
C ALA A 19 -8.48 -8.43 -4.76
N GLN A 20 -8.58 -7.26 -5.40
CA GLN A 20 -7.44 -6.53 -5.93
C GLN A 20 -6.79 -5.72 -4.81
N ALA A 21 -5.50 -5.96 -4.56
CA ALA A 21 -4.72 -5.12 -3.66
C ALA A 21 -4.66 -3.71 -4.24
N GLN A 22 -4.94 -2.72 -3.41
CA GLN A 22 -4.90 -1.34 -3.84
C GLN A 22 -3.45 -0.88 -4.08
N SER A 23 -3.22 -0.10 -5.14
CA SER A 23 -1.93 0.54 -5.36
C SER A 23 -1.70 1.59 -4.26
N TRP A 24 -0.56 1.49 -3.60
CA TRP A 24 -0.13 2.46 -2.60
C TRP A 24 0.98 3.32 -3.20
N PRO A 25 1.04 4.63 -2.91
CA PRO A 25 0.13 5.41 -2.07
C PRO A 25 -1.09 5.96 -2.81
N GLN A 26 -2.26 5.96 -2.16
CA GLN A 26 -3.47 6.58 -2.71
C GLN A 26 -3.61 8.07 -2.40
N LYS A 27 -2.78 8.59 -1.50
CA LYS A 27 -2.81 9.97 -1.03
C LYS A 27 -1.40 10.39 -0.60
N PRO A 28 -1.11 11.71 -0.56
CA PRO A 28 0.17 12.20 -0.10
C PRO A 28 0.56 11.61 1.27
N VAL A 29 1.77 11.05 1.34
CA VAL A 29 2.32 10.45 2.56
C VAL A 29 2.98 11.52 3.40
N LYS A 30 2.64 11.58 4.70
CA LYS A 30 3.27 12.50 5.65
C LYS A 30 4.52 11.85 6.25
N PHE A 31 5.70 12.34 5.88
CA PHE A 31 6.95 11.93 6.49
C PHE A 31 7.23 12.81 7.72
N ILE A 32 7.11 12.22 8.91
CA ILE A 32 7.34 12.93 10.19
C ILE A 32 8.82 12.88 10.57
N VAL A 33 9.43 14.04 10.76
CA VAL A 33 10.79 14.20 11.29
C VAL A 33 10.68 14.81 12.69
N PRO A 34 10.98 14.06 13.78
CA PRO A 34 10.82 14.55 15.15
C PRO A 34 12.02 15.40 15.62
N PHE A 35 12.56 16.23 14.73
CA PHE A 35 13.70 17.10 14.99
C PHE A 35 13.43 18.50 14.42
N PRO A 36 14.14 19.54 14.90
CA PRO A 36 14.03 20.87 14.33
C PRO A 36 14.32 20.89 12.81
N PRO A 37 13.67 21.80 12.06
CA PRO A 37 13.93 21.95 10.64
C PRO A 37 15.38 22.38 10.37
N GLY A 38 15.96 21.94 9.25
CA GLY A 38 17.33 22.30 8.85
C GLY A 38 18.45 21.46 9.49
N GLY A 39 18.13 20.54 10.40
CA GLY A 39 19.10 19.56 10.90
C GLY A 39 19.43 18.46 9.89
N ALA A 40 20.47 17.66 10.15
CA ALA A 40 20.91 16.57 9.27
C ALA A 40 19.77 15.57 8.95
N THR A 41 18.90 15.29 9.93
CA THR A 41 17.75 14.40 9.76
C THR A 41 16.68 15.00 8.85
N ASP A 42 16.39 16.30 8.95
CA ASP A 42 15.42 16.99 8.08
C ASP A 42 15.94 17.03 6.63
N ILE A 43 17.22 17.36 6.43
CA ILE A 43 17.85 17.38 5.11
C ILE A 43 17.80 15.99 4.46
N SER A 44 18.15 14.94 5.21
CA SER A 44 18.07 13.55 4.74
C SER A 44 16.65 13.15 4.39
N ALA A 45 15.67 13.49 5.24
CA ALA A 45 14.27 13.18 5.00
C ALA A 45 13.73 13.87 3.75
N ARG A 46 14.15 15.10 3.44
CA ARG A 46 13.78 15.82 2.20
C ARG A 46 14.30 15.10 0.96
N MET A 47 15.56 14.67 0.97
CA MET A 47 16.15 13.91 -0.14
C MET A 47 15.42 12.58 -0.37
N VAL A 48 15.18 11.82 0.70
CA VAL A 48 14.45 10.55 0.63
C VAL A 48 13.01 10.76 0.19
N GLY A 49 12.31 11.76 0.74
CA GLY A 49 10.94 12.09 0.40
C GLY A 49 10.77 12.44 -1.08
N GLN A 50 11.71 13.19 -1.65
CA GLN A 50 11.71 13.48 -3.08
C GLN A 50 11.82 12.20 -3.92
N LYS A 51 12.75 11.29 -3.57
CA LYS A 51 12.92 10.01 -4.28
C LYS A 51 11.71 9.08 -4.13
N LEU A 52 11.08 9.05 -2.97
CA LEU A 52 9.85 8.29 -2.77
C LEU A 52 8.72 8.85 -3.64
N SER A 53 8.60 10.18 -3.74
CA SER A 53 7.62 10.81 -4.64
C SER A 53 7.86 10.46 -6.10
N GLU A 54 9.12 10.45 -6.55
CA GLU A 54 9.47 10.03 -7.92
C GLU A 54 9.13 8.55 -8.18
N MET A 55 9.32 7.67 -7.19
CA MET A 55 9.02 6.23 -7.32
C MET A 55 7.53 5.91 -7.28
N TRP A 56 6.75 6.70 -6.53
CA TRP A 56 5.34 6.44 -6.32
C TRP A 56 4.42 7.07 -7.38
N GLY A 57 4.91 8.10 -8.09
CA GLY A 57 4.12 8.81 -9.11
C GLY A 57 2.92 9.52 -8.52
#